data_AF-A0A7S1XRE0-F1
#
_entry.id   AF-A0A7S1XRE0-F1
#
_cell.length_a   1.000
_cell.length_b   1.000
_cell.length_c   1.000
_cell.angle_alpha   90.00
_cell.angle_beta   90.00
_cell.angle_gamma   90.00
#
_symmetry.space_group_name_H-M   'P 1'
#
loop_
_entity.id
_entity.type
_entity.pdbx_description
1 polymer ?
#
loop_
_entity_poly.entity_id
_entity_poly.type
_entity_poly.pdbx_seq_one_letter_code
_entity_poly.pdbx_strand_id
1 'polypeptide(L)'
;RLPFEPRPGLQGVENATVGAIQAEMEALLPALLPSAEFHPRREALRARLEDMLLSTGAIPPGSRLVVFGSSANNFGKDSSDMDMCVMTPEPPEDRAKLVRAISAALETSEAVANLNLRDTARIPIVMFEDRESGIDCDISCGNALAVRNTALLRAYSHCDARVRALAYVIKLWTTRRHINDPSKATLSSYGYL
;
A
#
# COMPACT_ATOMS: atom_id res chain seq x y z
N ARG A 1 21.37 9.97 27.26
CA ARG A 1 21.35 10.33 25.82
C ARG A 1 22.77 10.73 25.45
N LEU A 2 23.37 10.10 24.44
CA LEU A 2 24.66 10.58 23.91
C LEU A 2 24.47 12.00 23.37
N PRO A 3 25.45 12.90 23.51
CA PRO A 3 25.38 14.23 22.89
C PRO A 3 25.24 14.07 21.37
N PHE A 4 24.30 14.81 20.79
CA PHE A 4 24.15 14.87 19.34
C PHE A 4 25.29 15.76 18.81
N GLU A 5 26.38 15.14 18.36
CA GLU A 5 27.39 15.87 17.58
C GLU A 5 26.92 15.97 16.12
N PRO A 6 26.80 17.18 15.55
CA PRO A 6 26.45 17.33 14.15
C PRO A 6 27.49 16.62 13.28
N ARG A 7 27.03 15.88 12.26
CA ARG A 7 27.97 15.29 11.30
C ARG A 7 28.83 16.40 10.67
N PRO A 8 30.13 16.16 10.44
CA PRO A 8 30.98 17.10 9.73
C PRO A 8 30.33 17.55 8.41
N GLY A 9 30.29 18.87 8.18
CA GLY A 9 29.64 19.47 6.99
C GLY A 9 28.16 19.81 7.14
N LEU A 10 27.52 19.47 8.27
CA LEU A 10 26.21 20.00 8.67
C LEU A 10 26.30 21.10 9.73
N GLN A 11 27.52 21.51 10.10
CA GLN A 11 27.72 22.66 10.99
C GLN A 11 27.35 23.94 10.24
N GLY A 12 26.40 24.70 10.76
CA GLY A 12 26.00 25.99 10.17
C GLY A 12 25.09 25.90 8.96
N VAL A 13 24.23 24.86 8.85
CA VAL A 13 23.10 24.90 7.90
C VAL A 13 22.28 26.15 8.22
N GLU A 14 22.36 27.13 7.34
CA GLU A 14 21.71 28.42 7.54
C GLU A 14 20.20 28.28 7.38
N ASN A 15 19.45 29.17 8.03
CA ASN A 15 18.00 29.25 7.85
C ASN A 15 17.60 29.41 6.36
N ALA A 16 18.46 30.03 5.56
CA ALA A 16 18.28 30.15 4.11
C ALA A 16 18.26 28.77 3.41
N THR A 17 19.15 27.85 3.79
CA THR A 17 19.18 26.49 3.23
C THR A 17 17.94 25.69 3.62
N VAL A 18 17.51 25.78 4.88
CA VAL A 18 16.27 25.13 5.34
C VAL A 18 15.06 25.68 4.59
N GLY A 19 14.99 27.01 4.41
CA GLY A 19 13.94 27.66 3.63
C GLY A 19 13.92 27.22 2.17
N ALA A 20 15.09 27.05 1.54
CA ALA A 20 15.20 26.56 0.16
C ALA A 20 14.68 25.12 0.03
N ILE A 21 15.04 24.22 0.97
CA ILE A 21 14.55 22.83 0.98
C ILE A 21 13.03 22.81 1.14
N GLN A 22 12.48 23.62 2.05
CA GLN A 22 11.03 23.69 2.24
C GLN A 22 10.33 24.14 0.95
N ALA A 23 10.81 25.20 0.30
CA ALA A 23 10.25 25.69 -0.96
C ALA A 23 10.30 24.63 -2.07
N GLU A 24 11.39 23.87 -2.17
CA GLU A 24 11.52 22.77 -3.13
C GLU A 24 10.53 21.63 -2.84
N MET A 25 10.38 21.25 -1.57
CA MET A 25 9.39 20.23 -1.17
C MET A 25 7.96 20.66 -1.49
N GLU A 26 7.60 21.92 -1.20
CA GLU A 26 6.28 22.48 -1.50
C GLU A 26 6.01 22.52 -3.00
N ALA A 27 7.01 22.88 -3.81
CA ALA A 27 6.89 22.90 -5.28
C ALA A 27 6.75 21.48 -5.88
N LEU A 28 7.39 20.48 -5.29
CA LEU A 28 7.31 19.08 -5.75
C LEU A 28 6.00 18.40 -5.36
N LEU A 29 5.42 18.77 -4.22
CA LEU A 29 4.32 18.02 -3.61
C LEU A 29 3.11 17.81 -4.53
N PRO A 30 2.60 18.81 -5.29
CA PRO A 30 1.45 18.61 -6.17
C PRO A 30 1.65 17.49 -7.21
N ALA A 31 2.88 17.31 -7.71
CA ALA A 31 3.21 16.27 -8.68
C ALA A 31 3.35 14.87 -8.05
N LEU A 32 3.47 14.80 -6.71
CA LEU A 32 3.59 13.54 -5.97
C LEU A 32 2.24 13.03 -5.46
N LEU A 33 1.27 13.93 -5.28
CA LEU A 33 -0.07 13.59 -4.81
C LEU A 33 -0.83 12.76 -5.85
N PRO A 34 -1.72 11.85 -5.39
CA PRO A 34 -2.59 11.11 -6.29
C PRO A 34 -3.58 12.04 -7.00
N SER A 35 -4.03 11.63 -8.17
CA SER A 35 -5.11 12.33 -8.89
C SER A 35 -6.45 12.18 -8.17
N ALA A 36 -7.43 13.00 -8.56
CA ALA A 36 -8.79 12.90 -8.03
C ALA A 36 -9.45 11.53 -8.29
N GLU A 37 -9.01 10.83 -9.35
CA GLU A 37 -9.51 9.51 -9.75
C GLU A 37 -8.90 8.35 -8.93
N PHE A 38 -7.89 8.61 -8.10
CA PHE A 38 -7.19 7.57 -7.35
C PHE A 38 -8.12 6.75 -6.46
N HIS A 39 -8.95 7.40 -5.64
CA HIS A 39 -9.87 6.70 -4.74
C HIS A 39 -11.06 6.08 -5.47
N PRO A 40 -11.76 6.79 -6.39
CA PRO A 40 -12.87 6.20 -7.15
C PRO A 40 -12.49 4.94 -7.93
N ARG A 41 -11.37 4.96 -8.65
CA ARG A 41 -10.93 3.80 -9.46
C ARG A 41 -10.64 2.58 -8.60
N ARG A 42 -10.00 2.78 -7.44
CA ARG A 42 -9.69 1.70 -6.50
C ARG A 42 -10.93 1.15 -5.82
N GLU A 43 -11.89 1.99 -5.46
CA GLU A 43 -13.14 1.52 -4.89
C GLU A 43 -13.96 0.71 -5.90
N ALA A 44 -14.04 1.15 -7.16
CA ALA A 44 -14.70 0.39 -8.22
C ALA A 44 -14.05 -1.00 -8.42
N LEU A 45 -12.71 -1.05 -8.44
CA LEU A 45 -11.96 -2.30 -8.54
C LEU A 45 -12.23 -3.22 -7.33
N ARG A 46 -12.16 -2.68 -6.10
CA ARG A 46 -12.45 -3.42 -4.86
C ARG A 46 -13.85 -4.04 -4.91
N ALA A 47 -14.87 -3.25 -5.25
CA ALA A 47 -16.26 -3.67 -5.27
C ALA A 47 -16.48 -4.81 -6.29
N ARG A 48 -15.96 -4.64 -7.51
CA ARG A 48 -16.05 -5.66 -8.56
C ARG A 48 -15.36 -6.97 -8.16
N LEU A 49 -14.18 -6.90 -7.52
CA LEU A 49 -13.48 -8.08 -7.02
C LEU A 49 -14.24 -8.75 -5.87
N GLU A 50 -14.79 -7.98 -4.94
CA GLU A 50 -15.61 -8.49 -3.83
C GLU A 50 -16.83 -9.26 -4.35
N ASP A 51 -17.57 -8.68 -5.30
CA ASP A 51 -18.74 -9.32 -5.91
C ASP A 51 -18.37 -10.61 -6.65
N MET A 52 -17.27 -10.60 -7.40
CA MET A 52 -16.76 -11.81 -8.08
C MET A 52 -16.39 -12.91 -7.09
N LEU A 53 -15.64 -12.59 -6.03
CA LEU A 53 -15.19 -13.58 -5.05
C LEU A 53 -16.36 -14.17 -4.24
N LEU A 54 -17.39 -13.37 -3.95
CA LEU A 54 -18.61 -13.83 -3.29
C LEU A 54 -19.46 -14.71 -4.22
N SER A 55 -19.68 -14.28 -5.47
CA SER A 55 -20.53 -14.99 -6.44
C SER A 55 -19.94 -16.34 -6.88
N THR A 56 -18.62 -16.45 -6.96
CA THR A 56 -17.91 -17.71 -7.25
C THR A 56 -17.82 -18.65 -6.04
N GLY A 57 -18.16 -18.18 -4.84
CA GLY A 57 -17.99 -18.92 -3.60
C GLY A 57 -16.53 -19.08 -3.16
N ALA A 58 -15.61 -18.29 -3.74
CA ALA A 58 -14.19 -18.30 -3.40
C ALA A 58 -13.94 -17.84 -1.96
N ILE A 59 -14.79 -16.96 -1.43
CA ILE A 59 -14.77 -16.52 -0.04
C ILE A 59 -16.11 -16.79 0.66
N PRO A 60 -16.13 -17.05 1.99
CA PRO A 60 -17.36 -17.35 2.71
C PRO A 60 -18.40 -16.21 2.65
N PRO A 61 -19.71 -16.52 2.68
CA PRO A 61 -20.74 -15.51 2.85
C PRO A 61 -20.51 -14.63 4.09
N GLY A 62 -20.80 -13.34 3.96
CA GLY A 62 -20.56 -12.35 5.01
C GLY A 62 -19.13 -11.81 5.08
N SER A 63 -18.21 -12.33 4.24
CA SER A 63 -16.86 -11.77 4.12
C SER A 63 -16.89 -10.37 3.50
N ARG A 64 -15.77 -9.64 3.69
CA ARG A 64 -15.51 -8.33 3.07
C ARG A 64 -14.09 -8.26 2.51
N LEU A 65 -13.94 -7.65 1.35
CA LEU A 65 -12.66 -7.27 0.77
C LEU A 65 -12.32 -5.85 1.20
N VAL A 66 -11.35 -5.72 2.10
CA VAL A 66 -10.95 -4.46 2.73
C VAL A 66 -9.63 -3.97 2.14
N VAL A 67 -9.62 -2.75 1.64
CA VAL A 67 -8.39 -2.09 1.15
C VAL A 67 -7.53 -1.66 2.33
N PHE A 68 -6.23 -1.92 2.25
CA PHE A 68 -5.24 -1.44 3.21
C PHE A 68 -4.04 -0.80 2.49
N GLY A 69 -2.99 -0.50 3.24
CA GLY A 69 -1.73 -0.04 2.68
C GLY A 69 -1.83 1.36 2.06
N SER A 70 -1.04 1.60 1.02
CA SER A 70 -0.90 2.93 0.44
C SER A 70 -2.19 3.47 -0.20
N SER A 71 -3.06 2.55 -0.64
CA SER A 71 -4.38 2.84 -1.20
C SER A 71 -5.37 3.41 -0.16
N ALA A 72 -5.15 3.16 1.13
CA ALA A 72 -6.06 3.56 2.21
C ALA A 72 -5.42 4.39 3.33
N ASN A 73 -4.09 4.52 3.38
CA ASN A 73 -3.38 5.29 4.41
C ASN A 73 -3.09 6.77 4.04
N ASN A 74 -3.51 7.24 2.86
CA ASN A 74 -3.31 8.59 2.32
C ASN A 74 -1.88 8.93 1.83
N PHE A 75 -1.01 7.91 1.70
CA PHE A 75 0.36 8.03 1.20
C PHE A 75 0.57 7.30 -0.15
N GLY A 76 -0.52 6.95 -0.86
CA GLY A 76 -0.49 6.32 -2.18
C GLY A 76 -0.44 7.33 -3.32
N LYS A 77 0.21 6.95 -4.41
CA LYS A 77 0.21 7.65 -5.72
C LYS A 77 -0.51 6.78 -6.76
N ASP A 78 -0.92 7.34 -7.89
CA ASP A 78 -1.69 6.62 -8.93
C ASP A 78 -1.10 5.28 -9.35
N SER A 79 0.23 5.21 -9.50
CA SER A 79 0.99 4.00 -9.82
C SER A 79 1.29 3.08 -8.64
N SER A 80 0.62 3.24 -7.49
CA SER A 80 0.81 2.33 -6.35
C SER A 80 -0.01 1.07 -6.52
N ASP A 81 0.49 -0.01 -5.96
CA ASP A 81 -0.24 -1.26 -5.89
C ASP A 81 -1.47 -1.12 -4.97
N MET A 82 -2.43 -2.04 -5.14
CA MET A 82 -3.64 -2.13 -4.35
C MET A 82 -3.59 -3.31 -3.40
N ASP A 83 -3.25 -3.03 -2.16
CA ASP A 83 -3.28 -4.01 -1.09
C ASP A 83 -4.71 -4.23 -0.57
N MET A 84 -5.16 -5.48 -0.55
CA MET A 84 -6.50 -5.88 -0.11
C MET A 84 -6.45 -7.09 0.81
N CYS A 85 -7.37 -7.13 1.75
CA CYS A 85 -7.50 -8.22 2.69
C CYS A 85 -8.94 -8.72 2.76
N VAL A 86 -9.11 -10.03 2.56
CA VAL A 86 -10.37 -10.70 2.87
C VAL A 86 -10.50 -10.82 4.39
N MET A 87 -11.53 -10.16 4.91
CA MET A 87 -11.99 -10.26 6.29
C MET A 87 -13.23 -11.14 6.33
N THR A 88 -13.09 -12.30 6.96
CA THR A 88 -14.18 -13.26 7.15
C THR A 88 -14.89 -13.01 8.49
N PRO A 89 -16.17 -13.39 8.66
CA PRO A 89 -16.87 -13.28 9.95
C PRO A 89 -16.14 -14.02 11.07
N GLU A 90 -15.65 -15.22 10.76
CA GLU A 90 -14.82 -16.04 11.64
C GLU A 90 -13.42 -16.16 11.07
N PRO A 91 -12.34 -16.10 11.87
CA PRO A 91 -10.98 -16.26 11.38
C PRO A 91 -10.81 -17.58 10.61
N PRO A 92 -10.20 -17.57 9.41
CA PRO A 92 -10.02 -18.79 8.64
C PRO A 92 -9.03 -19.71 9.35
N GLU A 93 -9.41 -20.98 9.52
CA GLU A 93 -8.52 -22.02 10.06
C GLU A 93 -7.28 -22.20 9.18
N ASP A 94 -7.47 -22.19 7.86
CA ASP A 94 -6.41 -22.30 6.86
C ASP A 94 -6.46 -21.12 5.88
N ARG A 95 -5.58 -20.14 6.12
CA ARG A 95 -5.41 -18.98 5.24
C ARG A 95 -4.88 -19.35 3.86
N ALA A 96 -4.02 -20.36 3.76
CA ALA A 96 -3.44 -20.78 2.48
C ALA A 96 -4.50 -21.41 1.59
N LYS A 97 -5.37 -22.26 2.17
CA LYS A 97 -6.53 -22.82 1.45
C LYS A 97 -7.46 -21.73 0.92
N LEU A 98 -7.76 -20.70 1.72
CA LEU A 98 -8.60 -19.59 1.28
C LEU A 98 -7.95 -18.80 0.14
N VAL A 99 -6.66 -18.48 0.24
CA VAL A 99 -5.94 -17.77 -0.84
C VAL A 99 -5.85 -18.61 -2.13
N ARG A 100 -5.71 -19.95 -2.04
CA ARG A 100 -5.81 -20.83 -3.22
C ARG A 100 -7.18 -20.75 -3.89
N ALA A 101 -8.27 -20.72 -3.12
CA ALA A 101 -9.61 -20.60 -3.66
C ALA A 101 -9.81 -19.25 -4.38
N ILE A 102 -9.31 -18.16 -3.81
CA ILE A 102 -9.29 -16.84 -4.43
C ILE A 102 -8.48 -16.87 -5.74
N SER A 103 -7.29 -17.48 -5.73
CA SER A 103 -6.45 -17.63 -6.92
C SER A 103 -7.16 -18.40 -8.03
N ALA A 104 -7.83 -19.51 -7.70
CA ALA A 104 -8.58 -20.30 -8.68
C ALA A 104 -9.74 -19.52 -9.29
N ALA A 105 -10.46 -18.71 -8.49
CA ALA A 105 -11.52 -17.85 -9.02
C ALA A 105 -10.96 -16.74 -9.94
N LEU A 106 -9.85 -16.10 -9.55
CA LEU A 106 -9.18 -15.08 -10.36
C LEU A 106 -8.66 -15.64 -11.69
N GLU A 107 -8.17 -16.88 -11.72
CA GLU A 107 -7.67 -17.55 -12.93
C GLU A 107 -8.77 -17.73 -13.99
N THR A 108 -10.03 -17.84 -13.59
CA THR A 108 -11.17 -17.93 -14.52
C THR A 108 -11.63 -16.59 -15.09
N SER A 109 -11.11 -15.47 -14.57
CA SER A 109 -11.52 -14.12 -14.96
C SER A 109 -10.63 -13.56 -16.09
N GLU A 110 -11.25 -13.15 -17.20
CA GLU A 110 -10.55 -12.45 -18.29
C GLU A 110 -10.00 -11.08 -17.86
N ALA A 111 -10.50 -10.51 -16.76
CA ALA A 111 -10.04 -9.22 -16.23
C ALA A 111 -8.69 -9.30 -15.51
N VAL A 112 -8.14 -10.50 -15.31
CA VAL A 112 -6.90 -10.73 -14.56
C VAL A 112 -5.74 -11.03 -15.50
N ALA A 113 -4.57 -10.49 -15.19
CA ALA A 113 -3.29 -10.81 -15.81
C ALA A 113 -2.22 -11.08 -14.74
N ASN A 114 -1.10 -11.70 -15.14
CA ASN A 114 0.09 -11.86 -14.29
C ASN A 114 -0.18 -12.49 -12.92
N LEU A 115 -1.13 -13.42 -12.83
CA LEU A 115 -1.52 -14.09 -11.59
C LEU A 115 -0.36 -14.87 -10.97
N ASN A 116 -0.10 -14.63 -9.69
CA ASN A 116 1.00 -15.23 -8.95
C ASN A 116 0.56 -15.55 -7.51
N LEU A 117 0.54 -16.84 -7.19
CA LEU A 117 0.18 -17.35 -5.87
C LEU A 117 1.42 -17.59 -5.00
N ARG A 118 1.40 -17.06 -3.77
CA ARG A 118 2.42 -17.31 -2.73
C ARG A 118 1.75 -17.81 -1.46
N ASP A 119 1.36 -19.08 -1.44
CA ASP A 119 0.62 -19.70 -0.35
C ASP A 119 1.52 -20.30 0.77
N THR A 120 2.83 -20.40 0.54
CA THR A 120 3.83 -20.88 1.51
C THR A 120 4.49 -19.76 2.33
N ALA A 121 4.19 -18.49 2.01
CA ALA A 121 4.72 -17.35 2.75
C ALA A 121 4.09 -17.23 4.15
N ARG A 122 4.77 -16.52 5.07
CA ARG A 122 4.26 -16.25 6.43
C ARG A 122 2.84 -15.65 6.41
N ILE A 123 2.56 -14.82 5.41
CA ILE A 123 1.21 -14.32 5.11
C ILE A 123 0.92 -14.78 3.68
N PRO A 124 0.07 -15.81 3.49
CA PRO A 124 -0.37 -16.24 2.17
C PRO A 124 -1.00 -15.08 1.40
N ILE A 125 -0.63 -14.95 0.13
CA ILE A 125 -1.05 -13.85 -0.73
C ILE A 125 -1.19 -14.30 -2.18
N VAL A 126 -2.16 -13.72 -2.89
CA VAL A 126 -2.28 -13.81 -4.34
C VAL A 126 -2.06 -12.42 -4.93
N MET A 127 -1.18 -12.32 -5.91
CA MET A 127 -0.78 -11.09 -6.56
C MET A 127 -1.18 -11.17 -8.03
N PHE A 128 -1.69 -10.09 -8.62
CA PHE A 128 -2.11 -10.07 -10.02
C PHE A 128 -2.24 -8.63 -10.53
N GLU A 129 -2.37 -8.47 -11.84
CA GLU A 129 -2.70 -7.19 -12.47
C GLU A 129 -4.17 -7.21 -12.90
N ASP A 130 -4.93 -6.16 -12.54
CA ASP A 130 -6.24 -5.93 -13.13
C ASP A 130 -6.11 -5.27 -14.51
N ARG A 131 -6.55 -5.95 -15.56
CA ARG A 131 -6.41 -5.47 -16.95
C ARG A 131 -7.19 -4.20 -17.25
N GLU A 132 -8.33 -4.01 -16.60
CA GLU A 132 -9.21 -2.86 -16.87
C GLU A 132 -8.59 -1.57 -16.32
N SER A 133 -8.06 -1.60 -15.11
CA SER A 133 -7.46 -0.43 -14.47
C SER A 133 -5.94 -0.30 -14.67
N GLY A 134 -5.25 -1.41 -14.99
CA GLY A 134 -3.79 -1.51 -15.01
C GLY A 134 -3.16 -1.46 -13.61
N ILE A 135 -3.92 -1.80 -12.57
CA ILE A 135 -3.46 -1.72 -11.17
C ILE A 135 -2.97 -3.11 -10.72
N ASP A 136 -1.74 -3.16 -10.23
CA ASP A 136 -1.21 -4.32 -9.51
C ASP A 136 -1.94 -4.48 -8.18
N CYS A 137 -2.38 -5.70 -7.88
CA CYS A 137 -3.27 -6.04 -6.79
C CYS A 137 -2.71 -7.20 -5.96
N ASP A 138 -2.81 -7.05 -4.64
CA ASP A 138 -2.33 -8.00 -3.66
C ASP A 138 -3.48 -8.38 -2.71
N ILE A 139 -3.95 -9.63 -2.74
CA ILE A 139 -5.03 -10.11 -1.87
C ILE A 139 -4.47 -11.11 -0.83
N SER A 140 -4.60 -10.74 0.44
CA SER A 140 -4.29 -11.61 1.60
C SER A 140 -5.55 -11.92 2.41
N CYS A 141 -5.46 -12.84 3.38
CA CYS A 141 -6.61 -13.25 4.21
C CYS A 141 -6.34 -13.06 5.71
N GLY A 142 -7.28 -12.44 6.44
CA GLY A 142 -7.24 -12.32 7.90
C GLY A 142 -6.10 -11.45 8.45
N ASN A 143 -5.59 -10.50 7.66
CA ASN A 143 -4.50 -9.60 8.04
C ASN A 143 -5.01 -8.35 8.79
N ALA A 144 -5.64 -8.57 9.94
CA ALA A 144 -6.23 -7.49 10.74
C ALA A 144 -5.22 -6.43 11.21
N LEU A 145 -3.95 -6.81 11.42
CA LEU A 145 -2.90 -5.88 11.82
C LEU A 145 -2.57 -4.89 10.68
N ALA A 146 -2.51 -5.34 9.42
CA ALA A 146 -2.25 -4.43 8.31
C ALA A 146 -3.37 -3.39 8.15
N VAL A 147 -4.63 -3.79 8.35
CA VAL A 147 -5.77 -2.86 8.35
C VAL A 147 -5.68 -1.85 9.49
N ARG A 148 -5.33 -2.29 10.71
CA ARG A 148 -5.15 -1.39 11.87
C ARG A 148 -3.98 -0.41 11.67
N ASN A 149 -2.84 -0.88 11.17
CA ASN A 149 -1.69 -0.03 10.89
C ASN A 149 -2.00 0.99 9.78
N THR A 150 -2.78 0.59 8.78
CA THR A 150 -3.27 1.51 7.74
C THR A 150 -4.14 2.60 8.35
N ALA A 151 -5.08 2.26 9.25
CA ALA A 151 -5.90 3.25 9.94
C ALA A 151 -5.08 4.19 10.82
N LEU A 152 -4.04 3.68 11.51
CA LEU A 152 -3.11 4.49 12.29
C LEU A 152 -2.35 5.50 11.42
N LEU A 153 -1.74 5.03 10.32
CA LEU A 153 -1.05 5.90 9.37
C LEU A 153 -1.99 6.93 8.73
N ARG A 154 -3.22 6.51 8.40
CA ARG A 154 -4.26 7.43 7.94
C ARG A 154 -4.53 8.51 8.99
N ALA A 155 -4.68 8.16 10.26
CA ALA A 155 -4.90 9.14 11.33
C ALA A 155 -3.75 10.14 11.40
N TYR A 156 -2.50 9.69 11.37
CA TYR A 156 -1.33 10.58 11.34
C TYR A 156 -1.32 11.52 10.13
N SER A 157 -1.74 11.04 8.95
CA SER A 157 -1.83 11.89 7.75
C SER A 157 -2.83 13.05 7.89
N HIS A 158 -3.80 12.95 8.80
CA HIS A 158 -4.80 13.99 9.07
C HIS A 158 -4.42 14.87 10.26
N CYS A 159 -3.44 14.48 11.08
CA CYS A 159 -3.01 15.28 12.23
C CYS A 159 -2.35 16.59 11.80
N ASP A 160 -1.54 16.56 10.74
CA ASP A 160 -0.81 17.73 10.23
C ASP A 160 -0.43 17.53 8.75
N ALA A 161 -0.63 18.54 7.91
CA ALA A 161 -0.33 18.47 6.48
C ALA A 161 1.14 18.14 6.17
N ARG A 162 2.06 18.53 7.06
CA ARG A 162 3.51 18.26 6.94
C ARG A 162 3.84 16.78 7.00
N VAL A 163 3.03 15.97 7.72
CA VAL A 163 3.21 14.51 7.78
C VAL A 163 3.06 13.92 6.39
N ARG A 164 1.99 14.31 5.68
CA ARG A 164 1.75 13.85 4.31
C ARG A 164 2.84 14.34 3.38
N ALA A 165 3.22 15.62 3.44
CA ALA A 165 4.30 16.16 2.60
C ALA A 165 5.63 15.39 2.78
N LEU A 166 6.06 15.19 4.03
CA LEU A 166 7.28 14.44 4.35
C LEU A 166 7.20 12.99 3.88
N ALA A 167 6.07 12.32 4.06
CA ALA A 167 5.88 10.94 3.60
C ALA A 167 6.09 10.80 2.08
N TYR A 168 5.52 11.70 1.27
CA TYR A 168 5.73 11.67 -0.19
C TYR A 168 7.20 11.94 -0.58
N VAL A 169 7.85 12.90 0.08
CA VAL A 169 9.26 13.22 -0.17
C VAL A 169 10.17 12.05 0.20
N ILE A 170 9.95 11.39 1.34
CA ILE A 170 10.69 10.19 1.75
C ILE A 170 10.45 9.05 0.75
N LYS A 171 9.20 8.82 0.32
CA LYS A 171 8.89 7.80 -0.69
C LYS A 171 9.58 8.08 -2.03
N LEU A 172 9.60 9.33 -2.48
CA LEU A 172 10.31 9.72 -3.70
C LEU A 172 11.82 9.45 -3.55
N TRP A 173 12.41 9.89 -2.45
CA TRP A 173 13.84 9.73 -2.17
C TRP A 173 14.25 8.25 -2.14
N THR A 174 13.50 7.41 -1.43
CA THR A 174 13.78 5.96 -1.32
C THR A 174 13.61 5.25 -2.67
N THR A 175 12.60 5.63 -3.46
CA THR A 175 12.39 5.10 -4.81
C THR A 175 13.55 5.47 -5.75
N ARG A 176 13.99 6.74 -5.74
CA ARG A 176 15.12 7.22 -6.56
C ARG A 176 16.45 6.58 -6.19
N ARG A 177 16.56 6.03 -4.99
CA ARG A 177 17.74 5.32 -4.50
C ARG A 177 17.63 3.80 -4.60
N HIS A 178 16.48 3.28 -5.05
CA HIS A 178 16.22 1.84 -5.15
C HIS A 178 16.40 1.09 -3.81
N ILE A 179 15.98 1.71 -2.71
CA ILE A 179 16.13 1.17 -1.34
C ILE A 179 14.79 0.86 -0.67
N ASN A 180 13.71 0.70 -1.44
CA ASN A 180 12.35 0.47 -0.95
C ASN A 180 11.75 -0.89 -1.38
N ASP A 181 12.59 -1.90 -1.62
CA ASP A 181 12.23 -3.23 -2.12
C ASP A 181 12.76 -4.35 -1.18
N PRO A 182 11.89 -4.96 -0.35
CA PRO A 182 12.27 -6.06 0.54
C PRO A 182 12.81 -7.31 -0.17
N SER A 183 12.40 -7.56 -1.42
CA SER A 183 12.92 -8.70 -2.19
C SER A 183 14.41 -8.56 -2.50
N LYS A 184 14.92 -7.32 -2.48
CA LYS A 184 16.33 -6.97 -2.66
C LYS A 184 17.05 -6.66 -1.34
N ALA A 185 16.53 -7.18 -0.23
CA ALA A 185 17.08 -6.99 1.11
C ALA A 185 17.15 -5.52 1.58
N THR A 186 16.22 -4.68 1.12
CA THR A 186 16.04 -3.29 1.61
C THR A 186 14.74 -3.16 2.40
N LEU A 187 14.45 -2.00 2.99
CA LEU A 187 13.18 -1.78 3.70
C LEU A 187 12.02 -1.70 2.70
N SER A 188 10.79 -1.99 3.15
CA SER A 188 9.60 -1.68 2.34
C SER A 188 9.31 -0.19 2.37
N SER A 189 8.49 0.30 1.43
CA SER A 189 7.96 1.67 1.51
C SER A 189 7.24 1.93 2.84
N TYR A 190 6.57 0.92 3.42
CA TYR A 190 5.98 1.01 4.76
C TYR A 190 7.05 1.11 5.86
N GLY A 191 8.21 0.48 5.72
CA GLY A 191 9.29 0.54 6.72
C GLY A 191 9.96 1.91 6.83
N TYR A 192 9.83 2.78 5.84
CA TYR A 192 10.29 4.18 5.90
C TYR A 192 9.24 5.15 6.44
N LEU A 193 7.98 4.72 6.53
CA LEU A 193 6.86 5.51 7.02
C LEU A 193 6.54 5.14 8.47
#